data_AF-A0A9W9TCF9-F1
#
_entry.id   AF-A0A9W9TCF9-F1
#
_cell.length_a   1.000
_cell.length_b   1.000
_cell.length_c   1.000
_cell.angle_alpha   90.00
_cell.angle_beta   90.00
_cell.angle_gamma   90.00
#
_symmetry.space_group_name_H-M   'P 1'
#
loop_
_entity.id
_entity.type
_entity.pdbx_description
1 polymer ?
#
loop_
_entity_poly.entity_id
_entity_poly.type
_entity_poly.pdbx_seq_one_letter_code
_entity_poly.pdbx_strand_id
1 'polypeptide(L)'
;MAKIASAPLIPQDAKVEECVDTIFVMPSADEVKRLEQFQYWIGTWLKGNLVMQTIRPSPKPTVVGRGLGAINAGLDRLERGVSCTKLVVEIAE
;
A
#
# COMPACT_ATOMS: atom_id res chain seq x y z
N MET A 1 2.57 28.61 -12.45
CA MET A 1 3.27 27.91 -11.36
C MET A 1 3.06 26.41 -11.56
N ALA A 2 4.11 25.68 -11.91
CA ALA A 2 4.02 24.24 -12.17
C ALA A 2 4.28 23.47 -10.86
N LYS A 3 3.55 22.38 -10.62
CA LYS A 3 3.71 21.53 -9.42
C LYS A 3 4.01 20.10 -9.85
N ILE A 4 4.98 19.49 -9.18
CA ILE A 4 5.31 18.07 -9.36
C ILE A 4 5.06 17.36 -8.04
N ALA A 5 4.27 16.28 -8.09
CA ALA A 5 4.07 15.36 -6.98
C ALA A 5 4.87 14.08 -7.24
N SER A 6 5.82 13.77 -6.35
CA SER A 6 6.66 12.57 -6.46
C SER A 6 6.44 11.64 -5.27
N ALA A 7 6.33 10.35 -5.54
CA ALA A 7 6.38 9.29 -4.53
C ALA A 7 7.81 8.85 -4.19
N PRO A 8 8.73 8.64 -5.16
CA PRO A 8 10.14 8.41 -4.84
C PRO A 8 10.84 9.71 -4.43
N LEU A 9 11.85 9.60 -3.55
CA LEU A 9 12.76 10.70 -3.20
C LEU A 9 13.43 11.24 -4.47
N ILE A 10 13.40 12.57 -4.65
CA ILE A 10 14.14 13.22 -5.75
C ILE A 10 15.64 13.12 -5.40
N PRO A 11 16.49 12.72 -6.36
CA PRO A 11 17.94 12.72 -6.16
C PRO A 11 18.44 14.06 -5.62
N GLN A 12 19.36 14.02 -4.65
CA GLN A 12 19.87 15.25 -4.02
C GLN A 12 20.62 16.17 -5.00
N ASP A 13 21.10 15.62 -6.11
CA ASP A 13 21.79 16.30 -7.21
C ASP A 13 20.86 16.77 -8.33
N ALA A 14 19.54 16.57 -8.21
CA ALA A 14 18.59 17.08 -9.18
C ALA A 14 18.61 18.62 -9.22
N LYS A 15 18.56 19.19 -10.43
CA LYS A 15 18.43 20.63 -10.62
C LYS A 15 17.11 21.14 -10.05
N VAL A 16 17.20 22.14 -9.18
CA VAL A 16 16.04 22.88 -8.66
C VAL A 16 15.78 24.07 -9.58
N GLU A 17 14.60 24.11 -10.19
CA GLU A 17 14.14 25.24 -11.01
C GLU A 17 13.30 26.18 -10.13
N GLU A 18 13.58 27.49 -10.16
CA GLU A 18 12.96 28.49 -9.25
C GLU A 18 11.42 28.56 -9.35
N CYS A 19 10.83 28.09 -10.44
CA CYS A 19 9.38 28.14 -10.68
C CYS A 19 8.64 26.81 -10.44
N VAL A 20 9.32 25.80 -9.85
CA VAL A 20 8.78 24.46 -9.64
C VAL A 20 8.76 24.10 -8.15
N ASP A 21 7.55 23.90 -7.61
CA ASP A 21 7.38 23.33 -6.28
C ASP A 21 7.43 21.80 -6.37
N THR A 22 8.30 21.20 -5.55
CA THR A 22 8.35 19.75 -5.32
C THR A 22 7.65 19.41 -4.01
N ILE A 23 6.67 18.52 -4.07
CA ILE A 23 6.01 17.98 -2.88
C ILE A 23 6.10 16.46 -2.93
N PHE A 24 6.60 15.86 -1.86
CA PHE A 24 6.56 14.41 -1.68
C PHE A 24 5.25 13.99 -1.04
N VAL A 25 4.64 12.93 -1.57
CA VAL A 25 3.49 12.30 -0.91
C VAL A 25 4.02 11.44 0.23
N MET A 26 4.27 12.07 1.36
CA MET A 26 4.76 11.42 2.57
C MET A 26 3.76 11.62 3.71
N PRO A 27 3.60 10.63 4.61
CA PRO A 27 2.94 10.87 5.87
C PRO A 27 3.70 11.91 6.71
N SER A 28 2.97 12.52 7.64
CA SER A 28 3.53 13.43 8.63
C SER A 28 4.70 12.80 9.41
N ALA A 29 5.70 13.61 9.75
CA ALA A 29 6.75 13.19 10.67
C ALA A 29 6.23 13.04 12.10
N ASP A 30 5.22 13.85 12.47
CA ASP A 30 4.49 13.75 13.74
C ASP A 30 3.66 12.47 13.80
N GLU A 31 3.84 11.71 14.89
CA GLU A 31 3.27 10.37 15.05
C GLU A 31 1.74 10.36 15.10
N VAL A 32 1.14 11.29 15.86
CA VAL A 32 -0.32 11.36 16.02
C VAL A 32 -0.98 11.71 14.70
N LYS A 33 -0.48 12.75 14.02
CA LYS A 33 -0.97 13.15 12.69
C LYS A 33 -0.76 12.05 11.66
N ARG A 34 0.37 11.33 11.73
CA ARG A 34 0.64 10.20 10.83
C ARG A 34 -0.35 9.06 11.06
N LEU A 35 -0.66 8.74 12.31
CA LEU A 35 -1.65 7.71 12.62
C LEU A 35 -3.04 8.09 12.08
N GLU A 36 -3.48 9.33 12.30
CA GLU A 36 -4.75 9.85 11.74
C GLU A 36 -4.78 9.76 10.20
N GLN A 37 -3.68 10.13 9.54
CA GLN A 37 -3.54 9.98 8.09
C GLN A 37 -3.68 8.53 7.64
N PHE A 38 -3.00 7.58 8.27
CA PHE A 38 -3.10 6.16 7.92
C PHE A 38 -4.50 5.59 8.16
N GLN A 39 -5.13 5.94 9.28
CA GLN A 39 -6.50 5.53 9.57
C GLN A 39 -7.47 6.03 8.50
N TYR A 40 -7.35 7.28 8.08
CA TYR A 40 -8.15 7.83 7.00
C TYR A 40 -7.83 7.18 5.64
N TRP A 41 -6.55 7.07 5.27
CA TRP A 41 -6.12 6.54 3.99
C TRP A 41 -6.54 5.08 3.80
N ILE A 42 -6.34 4.24 4.80
CA ILE A 42 -6.67 2.80 4.71
C ILE A 42 -8.15 2.56 4.99
N GLY A 43 -8.69 3.13 6.07
CA GLY A 43 -10.04 2.84 6.55
C GLY A 43 -11.16 3.51 5.76
N THR A 44 -10.89 4.70 5.20
CA THR A 44 -11.90 5.50 4.50
C THR A 44 -11.61 5.61 3.00
N TRP A 45 -10.48 6.22 2.63
CA TRP A 45 -10.17 6.51 1.23
C TRP A 45 -9.95 5.24 0.41
N LEU A 46 -9.07 4.34 0.85
CA LEU A 46 -8.75 3.10 0.13
C LEU A 46 -9.96 2.17 0.09
N LYS A 47 -10.66 2.01 1.21
CA LYS A 47 -11.90 1.22 1.30
C LYS A 47 -12.91 1.67 0.24
N GLY A 48 -13.18 2.97 0.13
CA GLY A 48 -14.09 3.52 -0.89
C GLY A 48 -13.63 3.21 -2.32
N ASN A 49 -12.34 3.41 -2.61
CA ASN A 49 -11.78 3.13 -3.93
C ASN A 49 -11.76 1.64 -4.30
N LEU A 50 -11.58 0.74 -3.32
CA LEU A 50 -11.70 -0.70 -3.52
C LEU A 50 -13.14 -1.11 -3.85
N VAL A 51 -14.14 -0.55 -3.15
CA VAL A 51 -15.57 -0.80 -3.41
C VAL A 51 -15.96 -0.31 -4.81
N MET A 52 -15.50 0.88 -5.21
CA MET A 52 -15.74 1.43 -6.55
C MET A 52 -14.92 0.76 -7.65
N GLN A 53 -14.00 -0.15 -7.30
CA GLN A 53 -13.04 -0.79 -8.21
C GLN A 53 -12.16 0.18 -9.02
N THR A 54 -12.01 1.43 -8.55
CA THR A 54 -11.06 2.42 -9.10
C THR A 54 -9.62 2.03 -8.78
N ILE A 55 -9.42 1.36 -7.64
CA ILE A 55 -8.20 0.64 -7.29
C ILE A 55 -8.51 -0.85 -7.27
N ARG A 56 -7.66 -1.64 -7.93
CA ARG A 56 -7.75 -3.11 -7.95
C ARG A 56 -6.49 -3.70 -7.34
N PRO A 57 -6.60 -4.60 -6.35
CA PRO A 57 -5.43 -5.28 -5.80
C PRO A 57 -4.67 -6.05 -6.88
N SER A 58 -3.35 -5.89 -6.89
CA SER A 58 -2.43 -6.62 -7.75
C SER A 58 -1.19 -7.03 -6.93
N PRO A 59 -0.70 -8.27 -7.07
CA PRO A 59 -1.29 -9.37 -7.83
C PRO A 59 -2.64 -9.84 -7.27
N LYS A 60 -3.43 -10.56 -8.08
CA LYS A 60 -4.75 -11.06 -7.67
C LYS A 60 -4.62 -11.89 -6.38
N PRO A 61 -5.45 -11.62 -5.36
CA PRO A 61 -5.43 -12.40 -4.13
C PRO A 61 -6.04 -13.80 -4.33
N THR A 62 -5.46 -14.78 -3.66
CA THR A 62 -5.97 -16.14 -3.52
C THR A 62 -6.07 -16.47 -2.04
N VAL A 63 -7.28 -16.79 -1.58
CA VAL A 63 -7.49 -17.26 -0.21
C VAL A 63 -6.98 -18.70 -0.09
N VAL A 64 -6.11 -18.96 0.88
CA VAL A 64 -5.51 -20.29 1.13
C VAL A 64 -6.14 -21.01 2.32
N GLY A 65 -6.97 -20.33 3.10
CA GLY A 65 -7.73 -20.87 4.23
C GLY A 65 -8.11 -19.80 5.24
N ARG A 66 -8.72 -20.22 6.35
CA ARG A 66 -9.17 -19.34 7.45
C ARG A 66 -8.55 -19.77 8.78
N GLY A 67 -8.20 -18.78 9.61
CA GLY A 67 -7.68 -18.98 10.96
C GLY A 67 -6.20 -19.39 11.02
N LEU A 68 -5.71 -19.51 12.25
CA LEU A 68 -4.29 -19.78 12.54
C LEU A 68 -3.77 -21.06 11.86
N GLY A 69 -4.59 -22.12 11.79
CA GLY A 69 -4.20 -23.39 11.17
C GLY A 69 -3.88 -23.29 9.67
N ALA A 70 -4.44 -22.29 8.97
CA ALA A 70 -4.19 -22.08 7.55
C ALA A 70 -2.86 -21.36 7.25
N ILE A 71 -2.19 -20.80 8.28
CA ILE A 71 -0.93 -20.07 8.09
C ILE A 71 0.16 -20.99 7.54
N ASN A 72 0.36 -22.16 8.14
CA ASN A 72 1.38 -23.10 7.70
C ASN A 72 1.13 -23.56 6.26
N ALA A 73 -0.13 -23.86 5.90
CA ALA A 73 -0.47 -24.22 4.52
C ALA A 73 -0.16 -23.08 3.53
N GLY A 74 -0.37 -21.82 3.93
CA GLY A 74 0.04 -20.65 3.15
C GLY A 74 1.54 -20.52 2.98
N LEU A 75 2.31 -20.75 4.06
CA LEU A 75 3.77 -20.71 4.05
C LEU A 75 4.37 -21.84 3.22
N ASP A 76 3.88 -23.08 3.36
CA ASP A 76 4.31 -24.23 2.56
C ASP A 76 4.12 -23.97 1.06
N ARG A 77 3.00 -23.33 0.69
CA ARG A 77 2.74 -22.94 -0.70
C ARG A 77 3.69 -21.85 -1.17
N LEU A 78 3.99 -20.88 -0.31
CA LEU A 78 4.91 -19.80 -0.63
C LEU A 78 6.34 -20.33 -0.83
N GLU A 79 6.78 -21.27 0.00
CA GLU A 79 8.10 -21.91 -0.07
C GLU A 79 8.30 -22.71 -1.37
N ARG A 80 7.25 -23.39 -1.86
CA ARG A 80 7.26 -24.06 -3.17
C ARG A 80 7.28 -23.08 -4.35
N GLY A 81 7.11 -21.80 -4.10
CA GLY A 81 7.03 -20.73 -5.10
C GLY A 81 5.61 -20.44 -5.55
N VAL A 82 5.34 -19.16 -5.81
CA VAL A 82 4.07 -18.68 -6.36
C VAL A 82 4.33 -17.74 -7.54
N SER A 83 3.60 -17.93 -8.64
CA SER A 83 3.68 -17.05 -9.80
C SER A 83 2.77 -15.83 -9.59
N CYS A 84 3.37 -14.70 -9.20
CA CYS A 84 2.71 -13.40 -9.06
C CYS A 84 1.29 -13.50 -8.48
N THR A 85 1.15 -14.10 -7.30
CA THR A 85 -0.13 -14.29 -6.61
C THR A 85 0.01 -13.86 -5.16
N LYS A 86 -0.95 -13.10 -4.65
CA LYS A 86 -0.99 -12.74 -3.22
C LYS A 86 -1.76 -13.84 -2.47
N LEU A 87 -1.10 -14.60 -1.60
CA LEU A 87 -1.78 -15.56 -0.74
C LEU A 87 -2.42 -14.83 0.45
N VAL A 88 -3.67 -15.15 0.76
CA VAL A 88 -4.44 -14.52 1.84
C VAL A 88 -4.96 -15.60 2.78
N VAL A 89 -4.79 -15.40 4.08
CA VAL A 89 -5.45 -16.20 5.12
C VAL A 89 -6.55 -15.33 5.72
N GLU A 90 -7.78 -15.83 5.71
CA GLU A 90 -8.91 -15.16 6.34
C GLU A 90 -8.82 -15.27 7.86
N ILE A 91 -9.31 -14.25 8.56
CA ILE A 91 -9.34 -14.24 10.02
C ILE A 91 -10.47 -15.16 10.51
N ALA A 92 -10.17 -15.99 11.51
CA ALA A 92 -11.20 -16.75 12.24
C ALA A 92 -11.90 -15.84 13.25
N GLU A 93 -13.16 -16.15 13.59
CA GLU A 93 -13.87 -15.48 14.71
C GLU A 93 -13.21 -15.76 16.05
#